data_AF-A0A2V7KIA1-F1
#
_entry.id   AF-A0A2V7KIA1-F1
#
_cell.length_a   1.000
_cell.length_b   1.000
_cell.length_c   1.000
_cell.angle_alpha   90.00
_cell.angle_beta   90.00
_cell.angle_gamma   90.00
#
_symmetry.space_group_name_H-M   'P 1'
#
loop_
_entity.id
_entity.type
_entity.pdbx_description
1 polymer ?
#
loop_
_entity_poly.entity_id
_entity_poly.type
_entity_poly.pdbx_seq_one_letter_code
_entity_poly.pdbx_strand_id
1 'polypeptide(L)'
;MLVRVMVLPGGMSGAKGTRVSTELQSRRAGLPHAVFLQRVADEPATSPDVRLGQGAFLALRFVDLLAPDREPPTPDVFRYQWAATERYCAELSGEGTEASHLSCIVRAAGEAHRDGNLQMLAPALFAYALYLEQESYFDEAEDALLTMINVGGGRLPTSDAISAWMRLGRVRRLQAAFDQA
;
A
#
# COMPACT_ATOMS: atom_id res chain seq x y z
N MET A 1 61.63 28.23 2.90
CA MET A 1 60.73 29.09 3.69
C MET A 1 59.44 28.31 3.89
N LEU A 2 59.24 27.76 5.09
CA LEU A 2 58.08 26.93 5.46
C LEU A 2 56.80 27.77 5.45
N VAL A 3 55.74 27.31 4.81
CA VAL A 3 54.39 27.85 5.01
C VAL A 3 53.64 26.91 5.95
N ARG A 4 53.27 27.46 7.10
CA ARG A 4 52.62 26.81 8.24
C ARG A 4 51.13 26.59 7.92
N VAL A 5 50.70 25.33 7.89
CA VAL A 5 49.28 24.95 7.83
C VAL A 5 48.62 25.35 9.15
N MET A 6 47.62 26.22 9.09
CA MET A 6 46.77 26.55 10.24
C MET A 6 45.50 25.70 10.13
N VAL A 7 45.44 24.68 10.98
CA VAL A 7 44.24 23.88 11.25
C VAL A 7 43.33 24.68 12.18
N LEU A 8 42.04 24.81 11.84
CA LEU A 8 40.98 25.18 12.77
C LEU A 8 39.74 24.29 12.53
N PRO A 9 38.91 24.05 13.56
CA PRO A 9 38.32 22.75 13.85
C PRO A 9 36.95 22.54 13.23
N GLY A 10 36.59 21.26 13.09
CA GLY A 10 35.26 20.82 12.70
C GLY A 10 34.19 21.05 13.76
N GLY A 11 32.93 20.92 13.31
CA GLY A 11 31.78 20.72 14.19
C GLY A 11 30.49 21.31 13.64
N MET A 12 29.47 20.45 13.55
CA MET A 12 28.02 20.72 13.44
C MET A 12 27.37 20.73 12.05
N SER A 13 27.32 19.55 11.42
CA SER A 13 26.21 19.17 10.52
C SER A 13 25.32 18.15 11.24
N GLY A 14 24.25 18.62 11.88
CA GLY A 14 23.32 17.76 12.63
C GLY A 14 21.83 18.10 12.47
N ALA A 15 21.46 19.13 11.71
CA ALA A 15 20.08 19.63 11.65
C ALA A 15 19.32 19.30 10.34
N LYS A 16 19.97 18.63 9.37
CA LYS A 16 19.38 18.40 8.04
C LYS A 16 18.56 17.11 7.93
N GLY A 17 18.85 16.10 8.76
CA GLY A 17 18.15 14.80 8.73
C GLY A 17 16.71 14.89 9.24
N THR A 18 16.49 15.55 10.38
CA THR A 18 15.18 15.57 11.04
C THR A 18 14.11 16.32 10.23
N ARG A 19 14.44 17.43 9.58
CA ARG A 19 13.46 18.21 8.78
C ARG A 19 12.99 17.48 7.52
N VAL A 20 13.89 16.77 6.83
CA VAL A 20 13.56 16.01 5.61
C VAL A 20 12.67 14.82 5.95
N SER A 21 12.96 14.12 7.06
CA SER A 21 12.12 13.01 7.54
C SER A 21 10.71 13.45 7.91
N THR A 22 10.56 14.59 8.61
CA THR A 22 9.24 15.13 8.97
C THR A 22 8.43 15.61 7.76
N GLU A 23 9.09 16.21 6.76
CA GLU A 23 8.43 16.65 5.52
C GLU A 23 8.02 15.46 4.63
N LEU A 24 8.83 14.40 4.56
CA LEU A 24 8.48 13.14 3.88
C LEU A 24 7.33 12.41 4.56
N GLN A 25 7.32 12.35 5.89
CA GLN A 25 6.21 11.79 6.68
C GLN A 25 4.91 12.57 6.45
N SER A 26 4.98 13.91 6.44
CA SER A 26 3.82 14.77 6.16
C SER A 26 3.30 14.63 4.72
N ARG A 27 4.17 14.47 3.72
CA ARG A 27 3.75 14.21 2.33
C ARG A 27 3.14 12.82 2.15
N ARG A 28 3.66 11.81 2.87
CA ARG A 28 3.11 10.45 2.88
C ARG A 28 1.73 10.40 3.55
N ALA A 29 1.49 11.18 4.61
CA ALA A 29 0.19 11.25 5.29
C ALA A 29 -0.97 11.72 4.38
N GLY A 30 -0.69 12.35 3.24
CA GLY A 30 -1.71 12.78 2.26
C GLY A 30 -1.88 11.87 1.05
N LEU A 31 -1.08 10.81 0.92
CA LEU A 31 -1.11 9.91 -0.23
C LEU A 31 -1.90 8.63 0.11
N PRO A 32 -2.95 8.27 -0.65
CA PRO A 32 -3.68 7.02 -0.42
C PRO A 32 -2.73 5.81 -0.38
N HIS A 33 -2.97 4.88 0.55
CA HIS A 33 -2.18 3.67 0.74
C HIS A 33 -0.72 3.92 1.20
N ALA A 34 -0.37 5.13 1.66
CA ALA A 34 0.99 5.40 2.13
C ALA A 34 1.40 4.63 3.39
N VAL A 35 0.44 4.01 4.09
CA VAL A 35 0.71 3.10 5.21
C VAL A 35 1.68 1.98 4.81
N PHE A 36 1.55 1.42 3.61
CA PHE A 36 2.44 0.36 3.11
C PHE A 36 3.87 0.84 2.83
N LEU A 37 4.07 2.15 2.65
CA LEU A 37 5.40 2.75 2.47
C LEU A 37 6.10 3.06 3.81
N GLN A 38 5.44 2.80 4.93
CA GLN A 38 6.04 2.92 6.27
C GLN A 38 6.84 1.69 6.64
N ARG A 39 6.68 0.57 5.91
CA ARG A 39 7.48 -0.63 6.07
C ARG A 39 8.96 -0.26 5.96
N VAL A 40 9.59 -0.35 7.12
CA VAL A 40 10.97 0.00 7.51
C VAL A 40 11.57 1.21 6.78
N ALA A 41 11.34 2.39 7.37
CA ALA A 41 11.91 3.67 6.93
C ALA A 41 13.46 3.70 6.86
N ASP A 42 14.13 2.72 7.47
CA ASP A 42 15.59 2.63 7.60
C ASP A 42 16.24 1.46 6.82
N GLU A 43 15.46 0.64 6.09
CA GLU A 43 16.01 -0.47 5.30
C GLU A 43 16.30 -0.06 3.84
N PRO A 44 17.21 -0.76 3.14
CA PRO A 44 17.41 -0.55 1.72
C PRO A 44 16.13 -0.83 0.93
N ALA A 45 15.92 -0.06 -0.14
CA ALA A 45 14.78 -0.22 -1.05
C ALA A 45 14.70 -1.60 -1.73
N THR A 46 15.76 -2.38 -1.67
CA THR A 46 15.86 -3.74 -2.22
C THR A 46 15.51 -4.83 -1.20
N SER A 47 15.25 -4.48 0.06
CA SER A 47 14.84 -5.47 1.08
C SER A 47 13.45 -6.03 0.75
N PRO A 48 13.19 -7.32 1.02
CA PRO A 48 11.90 -7.94 0.71
C PRO A 48 10.70 -7.17 1.31
N ASP A 49 10.76 -6.76 2.57
CA ASP A 49 9.65 -6.07 3.23
C ASP A 49 9.33 -4.71 2.61
N VAL A 50 10.36 -3.95 2.21
CA VAL A 50 10.18 -2.66 1.52
C VAL A 50 9.61 -2.89 0.12
N ARG A 51 10.06 -3.91 -0.59
CA ARG A 51 9.54 -4.28 -1.92
C ARG A 51 8.09 -4.75 -1.84
N LEU A 52 7.73 -5.55 -0.84
CA LEU A 52 6.35 -5.97 -0.58
C LEU A 52 5.45 -4.77 -0.27
N GLY A 53 5.91 -3.84 0.58
CA GLY A 53 5.18 -2.59 0.87
C GLY A 53 4.98 -1.71 -0.36
N GLN A 54 6.00 -1.57 -1.21
CA GLN A 54 5.88 -0.90 -2.50
C GLN A 54 4.90 -1.61 -3.44
N GLY A 55 4.92 -2.95 -3.48
CA GLY A 55 4.00 -3.75 -4.25
C GLY A 55 2.55 -3.57 -3.81
N ALA A 56 2.31 -3.58 -2.51
CA ALA A 56 1.00 -3.33 -1.91
C ALA A 56 0.48 -1.93 -2.23
N PHE A 57 1.33 -0.92 -2.05
CA PHE A 57 1.03 0.46 -2.44
C PHE A 57 0.61 0.56 -3.92
N LEU A 58 1.39 -0.03 -4.83
CA LEU A 58 1.11 -0.01 -6.27
C LEU A 58 -0.17 -0.78 -6.62
N ALA A 59 -0.38 -1.96 -6.02
CA ALA A 59 -1.54 -2.79 -6.27
C ALA A 59 -2.84 -2.10 -5.83
N LEU A 60 -2.88 -1.51 -4.63
CA LEU A 60 -4.08 -0.81 -4.16
C LEU A 60 -4.30 0.49 -4.92
N ARG A 61 -3.24 1.26 -5.26
CA ARG A 61 -3.36 2.43 -6.16
C ARG A 61 -3.93 2.07 -7.53
N PHE A 62 -3.62 0.86 -8.03
CA PHE A 62 -4.18 0.37 -9.29
C PHE A 62 -5.67 0.01 -9.15
N VAL A 63 -6.07 -0.65 -8.05
CA VAL A 63 -7.49 -0.92 -7.73
C VAL A 63 -8.29 0.38 -7.63
N ASP A 64 -7.69 1.41 -7.06
CA ASP A 64 -8.18 2.78 -6.91
C ASP A 64 -8.59 3.45 -8.25
N LEU A 65 -8.12 2.96 -9.40
CA LEU A 65 -8.55 3.42 -10.73
C LEU A 65 -9.98 3.00 -11.07
N LEU A 66 -10.53 2.03 -10.34
CA LEU A 66 -11.88 1.48 -10.54
C LEU A 66 -12.92 2.17 -9.65
N ALA A 67 -12.49 3.13 -8.83
CA ALA A 67 -13.34 3.88 -7.93
C ALA A 67 -14.41 4.68 -8.70
N PRO A 68 -15.66 4.70 -8.23
CA PRO A 68 -16.78 5.31 -8.97
C PRO A 68 -16.75 6.85 -8.98
N ASP A 69 -15.95 7.45 -8.09
CA ASP A 69 -15.78 8.90 -7.93
C ASP A 69 -14.62 9.47 -8.76
N ARG A 70 -13.96 8.63 -9.57
CA ARG A 70 -12.86 9.04 -10.45
C ARG A 70 -13.25 8.98 -11.92
N GLU A 71 -12.69 9.91 -12.69
CA GLU A 71 -12.73 9.82 -14.14
C GLU A 71 -12.01 8.54 -14.57
N PRO A 72 -12.66 7.64 -15.32
CA PRO A 72 -12.04 6.39 -15.74
C PRO A 72 -10.85 6.68 -16.68
N PRO A 73 -9.71 6.01 -16.49
CA PRO A 73 -8.59 6.14 -17.43
C PRO A 73 -8.99 5.63 -18.82
N THR A 74 -8.32 6.14 -19.85
CA THR A 74 -8.46 5.56 -21.19
C THR A 74 -8.00 4.09 -21.18
N PRO A 75 -8.54 3.23 -22.07
CA PRO A 75 -8.18 1.80 -22.08
C PRO A 75 -6.67 1.55 -22.21
N ASP A 76 -5.93 2.39 -22.94
CA ASP A 76 -4.49 2.25 -23.11
C ASP A 76 -3.72 2.63 -21.84
N VAL A 77 -4.17 3.69 -21.15
CA VAL A 77 -3.59 4.09 -19.86
C VAL A 77 -3.84 3.01 -18.81
N PHE A 78 -5.05 2.45 -18.76
CA PHE A 78 -5.36 1.35 -17.85
C PHE A 78 -4.48 0.13 -18.13
N ARG A 79 -4.37 -0.28 -19.40
CA ARG A 79 -3.56 -1.44 -19.81
C ARG A 79 -2.08 -1.25 -19.50
N TYR A 80 -1.56 -0.05 -19.71
CA TYR A 80 -0.19 0.29 -19.35
C TYR A 80 0.04 0.16 -17.84
N GLN A 81 -0.85 0.73 -17.03
CA GLN A 81 -0.75 0.65 -15.57
C GLN A 81 -0.89 -0.79 -15.07
N TRP A 82 -1.82 -1.57 -15.63
CA TRP A 82 -1.95 -2.99 -15.33
C TRP A 82 -0.63 -3.73 -15.62
N ALA A 83 -0.11 -3.64 -16.84
CA ALA A 83 1.11 -4.35 -17.23
C ALA A 83 2.32 -3.96 -16.38
N ALA A 84 2.42 -2.68 -15.98
CA ALA A 84 3.48 -2.20 -15.10
C ALA A 84 3.36 -2.78 -13.70
N THR A 85 2.18 -2.75 -13.09
CA THR A 85 1.92 -3.28 -11.74
C THR A 85 2.04 -4.80 -11.70
N GLU A 86 1.52 -5.50 -12.73
CA GLU A 86 1.63 -6.95 -12.87
C GLU A 86 3.10 -7.39 -12.95
N ARG A 87 3.92 -6.72 -13.76
CA ARG A 87 5.36 -7.00 -13.83
C ARG A 87 6.05 -6.81 -12.49
N TYR A 88 5.73 -5.73 -11.77
CA TYR A 88 6.31 -5.51 -10.45
C TYR A 88 5.92 -6.64 -9.48
N CYS A 89 4.64 -7.00 -9.40
CA CYS A 89 4.19 -8.11 -8.55
C CYS A 89 4.79 -9.46 -8.97
N ALA A 90 5.00 -9.70 -10.27
CA ALA A 90 5.67 -10.89 -10.76
C ALA A 90 7.15 -10.95 -10.31
N GLU A 91 7.84 -9.82 -10.22
CA GLU A 91 9.21 -9.73 -9.68
C GLU A 91 9.29 -9.96 -8.17
N LEU A 92 8.16 -9.89 -7.44
CA LEU A 92 8.07 -10.27 -6.02
C LEU A 92 7.84 -11.78 -5.85
N SER A 93 7.68 -12.53 -6.94
CA SER A 93 7.45 -13.98 -6.86
C SER A 93 8.59 -14.65 -6.11
N GLY A 94 8.26 -15.31 -5.00
CA GLY A 94 9.24 -15.94 -4.11
C GLY A 94 9.50 -15.16 -2.81
N GLU A 95 8.98 -13.94 -2.66
CA GLU A 95 9.03 -13.15 -1.41
C GLU A 95 7.92 -13.52 -0.40
N GLY A 96 7.30 -14.69 -0.56
CA GLY A 96 6.36 -15.26 0.40
C GLY A 96 4.88 -15.09 0.05
N THR A 97 4.03 -15.33 1.06
CA THR A 97 2.57 -15.40 0.91
C THR A 97 1.97 -14.08 0.43
N GLU A 98 2.49 -12.96 0.92
CA GLU A 98 2.03 -11.63 0.53
C GLU A 98 2.13 -11.37 -0.97
N ALA A 99 3.25 -11.73 -1.61
CA ALA A 99 3.44 -11.56 -3.05
C ALA A 99 2.34 -12.28 -3.88
N SER A 100 1.84 -13.41 -3.38
CA SER A 100 0.74 -14.15 -4.01
C SER A 100 -0.60 -13.42 -3.86
N HIS A 101 -0.85 -12.78 -2.71
CA HIS A 101 -2.03 -11.94 -2.52
C HIS A 101 -2.01 -10.72 -3.45
N LEU A 102 -0.86 -10.04 -3.55
CA LEU A 102 -0.71 -8.88 -4.44
C LEU A 102 -0.94 -9.25 -5.90
N SER A 103 -0.36 -10.37 -6.36
CA SER A 103 -0.60 -10.89 -7.71
C SER A 103 -2.07 -11.22 -7.96
N CYS A 104 -2.76 -11.79 -6.97
CA CYS A 104 -4.20 -12.05 -7.06
C CYS A 104 -5.02 -10.76 -7.19
N ILE A 105 -4.69 -9.71 -6.43
CA ILE A 105 -5.38 -8.41 -6.50
C ILE A 105 -5.21 -7.79 -7.88
N VAL A 106 -3.99 -7.71 -8.40
CA VAL A 106 -3.71 -7.07 -9.69
C VAL A 106 -4.44 -7.80 -10.83
N ARG A 107 -4.41 -9.14 -10.82
CA ARG A 107 -5.17 -9.95 -11.78
C ARG A 107 -6.66 -9.68 -11.68
N ALA A 108 -7.23 -9.73 -10.47
CA ALA A 108 -8.65 -9.49 -10.26
C ALA A 108 -9.09 -8.08 -10.69
N ALA A 109 -8.26 -7.06 -10.47
CA ALA A 109 -8.53 -5.69 -10.92
C ALA A 109 -8.54 -5.56 -12.45
N GLY A 110 -7.61 -6.21 -13.12
CA GLY A 110 -7.58 -6.24 -14.58
C GLY A 110 -8.77 -6.98 -15.20
N GLU A 111 -9.17 -8.11 -14.60
CA GLU A 111 -10.37 -8.86 -15.00
C GLU A 111 -11.66 -8.07 -14.74
N ALA A 112 -11.78 -7.46 -13.54
CA ALA A 112 -12.91 -6.63 -13.17
C ALA A 112 -13.11 -5.44 -14.14
N HIS A 113 -12.02 -4.79 -14.57
CA HIS A 113 -12.07 -3.74 -15.58
C HIS A 113 -12.53 -4.26 -16.95
N ARG A 114 -11.98 -5.41 -17.38
CA ARG A 114 -12.31 -6.02 -18.68
C ARG A 114 -13.79 -6.41 -18.76
N ASP A 115 -14.32 -7.00 -17.69
CA ASP A 115 -15.66 -7.59 -17.66
C ASP A 115 -16.71 -6.62 -17.08
N GLY A 116 -16.29 -5.44 -16.62
CA GLY A 116 -17.14 -4.47 -15.94
C GLY A 116 -17.71 -4.98 -14.60
N ASN A 117 -17.11 -6.02 -14.02
CA ASN A 117 -17.61 -6.71 -12.84
C ASN A 117 -16.69 -6.52 -11.63
N LEU A 118 -16.95 -5.48 -10.83
CA LEU A 118 -16.14 -5.18 -9.65
C LEU A 118 -16.28 -6.18 -8.50
N GLN A 119 -17.28 -7.06 -8.53
CA GLN A 119 -17.44 -8.09 -7.49
C GLN A 119 -16.26 -9.07 -7.48
N MET A 120 -15.54 -9.17 -8.60
CA MET A 120 -14.33 -10.00 -8.73
C MET A 120 -13.19 -9.54 -7.82
N LEU A 121 -13.19 -8.28 -7.37
CA LEU A 121 -12.17 -7.74 -6.46
C LEU A 121 -12.32 -8.29 -5.03
N ALA A 122 -13.56 -8.55 -4.60
CA ALA A 122 -13.85 -8.79 -3.19
C ALA A 122 -13.08 -9.99 -2.61
N PRO A 123 -13.02 -11.17 -3.26
CA PRO A 123 -12.27 -12.31 -2.71
C PRO A 123 -10.77 -12.01 -2.52
N ALA A 124 -10.14 -11.32 -3.48
CA ALA A 124 -8.72 -11.01 -3.41
C ALA A 124 -8.40 -10.00 -2.29
N LEU A 125 -9.21 -8.94 -2.17
CA LEU A 125 -9.06 -7.93 -1.12
C LEU A 125 -9.37 -8.49 0.26
N PHE A 126 -10.40 -9.34 0.41
CA PHE A 126 -10.70 -10.00 1.69
C PHE A 126 -9.59 -10.96 2.13
N ALA A 127 -9.00 -11.70 1.18
CA ALA A 127 -7.90 -12.60 1.49
C ALA A 127 -6.67 -11.82 1.94
N TYR A 128 -6.35 -10.72 1.26
CA TYR A 128 -5.21 -9.88 1.62
C TYR A 128 -5.40 -9.18 2.97
N ALA A 129 -6.57 -8.59 3.22
CA ALA A 129 -6.88 -7.97 4.50
C ALA A 129 -6.81 -8.97 5.67
N LEU A 130 -7.26 -10.22 5.45
CA LEU A 130 -7.15 -11.27 6.46
C LEU A 130 -5.69 -11.64 6.73
N TYR A 131 -4.87 -11.75 5.68
CA TYR A 131 -3.43 -11.99 5.81
C TYR A 131 -2.76 -10.88 6.64
N LEU A 132 -2.98 -9.61 6.28
CA LEU A 132 -2.44 -8.46 7.00
C LEU A 132 -2.86 -8.45 8.47
N GLU A 133 -4.14 -8.75 8.74
CA GLU A 133 -4.65 -8.87 10.09
C GLU A 133 -3.98 -10.00 10.89
N GLN A 134 -3.69 -11.15 10.26
CA GLN A 134 -3.00 -12.27 10.91
C GLN A 134 -1.53 -11.94 11.21
N GLU A 135 -0.88 -11.14 10.36
CA GLU A 135 0.48 -10.63 10.57
C GLU A 135 0.54 -9.38 11.46
N SER A 136 -0.59 -8.95 12.05
CA SER A 136 -0.70 -7.75 12.90
C SER A 136 -0.40 -6.42 12.20
N TYR A 137 -0.45 -6.37 10.86
CA TYR A 137 -0.39 -5.14 10.07
C TYR A 137 -1.77 -4.47 10.00
N PHE A 138 -2.27 -4.01 11.15
CA PHE A 138 -3.67 -3.59 11.25
C PHE A 138 -4.01 -2.32 10.46
N ASP A 139 -3.11 -1.33 10.40
CA ASP A 139 -3.34 -0.11 9.62
C ASP A 139 -3.44 -0.41 8.12
N GLU A 140 -2.63 -1.37 7.66
CA GLU A 140 -2.65 -1.84 6.27
C GLU A 140 -3.90 -2.69 5.98
N ALA A 141 -4.31 -3.54 6.93
CA ALA A 141 -5.55 -4.30 6.82
C ALA A 141 -6.78 -3.38 6.74
N GLU A 142 -6.80 -2.30 7.53
CA GLU A 142 -7.81 -1.26 7.47
C GLU A 142 -7.83 -0.59 6.09
N ASP A 143 -6.67 -0.16 5.58
CA ASP A 143 -6.55 0.51 4.30
C ASP A 143 -7.03 -0.39 3.13
N ALA A 144 -6.71 -1.68 3.14
CA ALA A 144 -7.21 -2.65 2.16
C ALA A 144 -8.75 -2.83 2.23
N LEU A 145 -9.33 -2.87 3.43
CA LEU A 145 -10.78 -2.97 3.62
C LEU A 145 -11.51 -1.69 3.17
N LEU A 146 -10.96 -0.52 3.49
CA LEU A 146 -11.49 0.77 3.04
C LEU A 146 -11.41 0.90 1.51
N THR A 147 -10.33 0.42 0.89
CA THR A 147 -10.20 0.37 -0.58
C THR A 147 -11.36 -0.42 -1.20
N MET A 148 -11.65 -1.61 -0.67
CA MET A 148 -12.77 -2.43 -1.15
C MET A 148 -14.12 -1.74 -0.98
N ILE A 149 -14.37 -1.13 0.18
CA ILE A 149 -15.61 -0.41 0.48
C ILE A 149 -15.81 0.77 -0.49
N ASN A 150 -14.75 1.55 -0.72
CA ASN A 150 -14.82 2.75 -1.55
C ASN A 150 -14.93 2.42 -3.03
N VAL A 151 -14.10 1.50 -3.53
CA VAL A 151 -14.10 1.09 -4.94
C VAL A 151 -15.36 0.29 -5.27
N GLY A 152 -15.72 -0.63 -4.41
CA GLY A 152 -16.93 -1.43 -4.55
C GLY A 152 -18.20 -0.58 -4.44
N GLY A 153 -18.26 0.32 -3.46
CA GLY A 153 -19.40 1.20 -3.22
C GLY A 153 -20.74 0.46 -3.22
N GLY A 154 -21.77 1.05 -3.84
CA GLY A 154 -23.07 0.40 -4.02
C GLY A 154 -23.10 -0.78 -5.01
N ARG A 155 -21.96 -1.16 -5.61
CA ARG A 155 -21.85 -2.26 -6.57
C ARG A 155 -21.45 -3.59 -5.93
N LEU A 156 -21.01 -3.56 -4.66
CA LEU A 156 -20.76 -4.79 -3.91
C LEU A 156 -22.06 -5.50 -3.58
N PRO A 157 -22.08 -6.85 -3.59
CA PRO A 157 -23.14 -7.62 -2.98
C PRO A 157 -23.33 -7.19 -1.52
N THR A 158 -24.58 -7.13 -1.06
CA THR A 158 -24.90 -6.73 0.33
C THR A 158 -24.15 -7.57 1.37
N SER A 159 -23.97 -8.88 1.11
CA SER A 159 -23.21 -9.78 1.97
C SER A 159 -21.74 -9.35 2.11
N ASP A 160 -21.13 -8.92 1.01
CA ASP A 160 -19.73 -8.53 0.98
C ASP A 160 -19.55 -7.16 1.62
N ALA A 161 -20.46 -6.23 1.38
CA ALA A 161 -20.47 -4.94 2.06
C ALA A 161 -20.57 -5.11 3.59
N ILE A 162 -21.52 -5.93 4.08
CA ILE A 162 -21.64 -6.23 5.52
C ILE A 162 -20.36 -6.86 6.06
N SER A 163 -19.80 -7.83 5.33
CA SER A 163 -18.56 -8.51 5.71
C SER A 163 -17.37 -7.55 5.79
N ALA A 164 -17.27 -6.60 4.86
CA ALA A 164 -16.25 -5.56 4.83
C ALA A 164 -16.32 -4.68 6.08
N TRP A 165 -17.50 -4.15 6.38
CA TRP A 165 -17.71 -3.28 7.54
C TRP A 165 -17.50 -4.01 8.88
N MET A 166 -17.95 -5.27 8.99
CA MET A 166 -17.73 -6.08 10.19
C MET A 166 -16.26 -6.37 10.44
N ARG A 167 -15.49 -6.69 9.39
CA ARG A 167 -14.04 -6.89 9.48
C ARG A 167 -13.31 -5.59 9.80
N LEU A 168 -13.70 -4.48 9.18
CA LEU A 168 -13.13 -3.16 9.51
C LEU A 168 -13.35 -2.80 10.98
N GLY A 169 -14.56 -3.03 11.49
CA GLY A 169 -14.85 -2.83 12.92
C GLY A 169 -14.04 -3.73 13.84
N ARG A 170 -13.70 -4.96 13.41
CA ARG A 170 -12.80 -5.86 14.15
C ARG A 170 -11.36 -5.35 14.14
N VAL A 171 -10.81 -4.99 12.97
CA VAL A 171 -9.45 -4.46 12.83
C VAL A 171 -9.26 -3.22 13.71
N ARG A 172 -10.23 -2.29 13.70
CA ARG A 172 -10.21 -1.09 14.56
C ARG A 172 -10.19 -1.38 16.06
N ARG A 173 -10.87 -2.44 16.50
CA ARG A 173 -10.79 -2.88 17.90
C ARG A 173 -9.43 -3.49 18.23
N LEU A 174 -8.81 -4.19 17.28
CA LEU A 174 -7.46 -4.74 17.47
C LEU A 174 -6.41 -3.63 17.55
N GLN A 175 -6.45 -2.63 16.66
CA GLN A 175 -5.62 -1.41 16.74
C GLN A 175 -5.73 -0.76 18.12
N ALA A 176 -6.96 -0.46 18.55
CA ALA A 176 -7.20 0.19 19.83
C ALA A 176 -6.69 -0.61 21.04
N ALA A 177 -6.68 -1.95 20.95
CA ALA A 177 -6.14 -2.81 22.01
C ALA A 177 -4.61 -2.82 22.02
N PHE A 178 -3.97 -2.76 20.84
CA PHE A 178 -2.51 -2.66 20.70
C PHE A 178 -1.99 -1.29 21.14
N ASP A 179 -2.68 -0.20 20.82
CA ASP A 179 -2.30 1.15 21.24
C ASP A 179 -2.33 1.34 22.77
N GLN A 180 -3.04 0.49 23.49
CA GLN A 180 -3.17 0.52 24.95
C GLN A 180 -2.19 -0.40 25.70
N ALA A 181 -1.43 -1.24 24.98
CA ALA A 181 -0.51 -2.24 25.55
C ALA A 181 0.92 -1.69 25.70
#